data_AF-A0A816KT13-F1
#
_entry.id   AF-A0A816KT13-F1
#
_cell.length_a   1.000
_cell.length_b   1.000
_cell.length_c   1.000
_cell.angle_alpha   90.00
_cell.angle_beta   90.00
_cell.angle_gamma   90.00
#
_symmetry.space_group_name_H-M   'P 1'
#
loop_
_entity.id
_entity.type
_entity.pdbx_description
1 polymer ?
#
loop_
_entity_poly.entity_id
_entity_poly.type
_entity_poly.pdbx_seq_one_letter_code
_entity_poly.pdbx_strand_id
1 'polypeptide(L)'
;MLNRCPTKDRLVSWGLQVDTLCVLCNSGQDARDHLFFECPFSFQIWNRMALRCGHHARPRWEETVNQLQLFQGSRNKRKLLLLVWQATIYSIWKERNMRIHQQVYRSTDAILTLLDRLIRNKIQSLGESLPR
;
A
#
# COMPACT_ATOMS: atom_id res chain seq x y z
N MET A 1 11.35 8.95 -5.88
CA MET A 1 11.24 7.54 -5.44
C MET A 1 11.48 6.65 -6.66
N LEU A 2 12.42 5.71 -6.58
CA LEU A 2 12.84 4.90 -7.74
C LEU A 2 11.84 3.76 -8.01
N ASN A 3 11.47 3.55 -9.27
CA ASN A 3 10.63 2.46 -9.78
C ASN A 3 11.31 1.09 -9.67
N ARG A 4 11.58 0.65 -8.43
CA ARG A 4 12.33 -0.58 -8.13
C ARG A 4 11.44 -1.79 -7.85
N CYS A 5 10.12 -1.61 -7.76
CA CYS A 5 9.22 -2.74 -7.64
C CYS A 5 9.15 -3.45 -9.01
N PRO A 6 9.48 -4.74 -9.12
CA PRO A 6 9.28 -5.50 -10.35
C PRO A 6 7.77 -5.63 -10.62
N THR A 7 7.27 -4.74 -11.48
CA THR A 7 5.93 -4.84 -12.08
C THR A 7 6.01 -5.74 -13.30
N LYS A 8 4.88 -6.33 -13.73
CA LYS A 8 4.88 -7.21 -14.90
C LYS A 8 5.28 -6.45 -16.18
N ASP A 9 5.08 -5.12 -16.22
CA ASP A 9 5.61 -4.25 -17.28
C ASP A 9 7.12 -4.41 -17.50
N ARG A 10 7.88 -4.68 -16.44
CA ARG A 10 9.34 -4.88 -16.53
C ARG A 10 9.71 -6.28 -17.04
N LEU A 11 8.82 -7.26 -16.87
CA LEU A 11 8.98 -8.59 -17.46
C LEU A 11 8.60 -8.58 -18.94
N VAL A 12 7.58 -7.81 -19.31
CA VAL A 12 7.20 -7.58 -20.72
C VAL A 12 8.30 -6.85 -21.49
N SER A 13 8.98 -5.86 -20.88
CA SER A 13 10.15 -5.22 -21.51
C SER A 13 11.37 -6.13 -21.66
N TRP A 14 11.37 -7.31 -21.01
CA TRP A 14 12.35 -8.38 -21.22
C TRP A 14 11.89 -9.43 -22.26
N GLY A 15 10.77 -9.19 -22.95
CA GLY A 15 10.27 -10.07 -24.02
C GLY A 15 9.46 -11.28 -23.52
N LEU A 16 9.12 -11.34 -22.23
CA LEU A 16 8.27 -12.39 -21.68
C LEU A 16 6.79 -12.07 -21.94
N GLN A 17 6.07 -13.01 -22.55
CA GLN A 17 4.61 -12.99 -22.66
C GLN A 17 4.00 -13.28 -21.28
N VAL A 18 3.72 -12.22 -20.52
CA VAL A 18 3.06 -12.32 -19.21
C VAL A 18 1.71 -11.65 -19.30
N ASP A 19 0.68 -12.28 -18.73
CA ASP A 19 -0.62 -11.65 -18.56
C ASP A 19 -0.45 -10.30 -17.82
N THR A 20 -0.71 -9.21 -18.55
CA THR A 20 -0.52 -7.84 -18.06
C THR A 20 -1.60 -7.44 -17.07
N LEU A 21 -2.64 -8.24 -16.86
CA LEU A 21 -3.70 -7.89 -15.93
C LEU A 21 -3.21 -7.87 -14.48
N CYS A 22 -3.71 -6.90 -13.73
CA CYS A 22 -3.48 -6.79 -12.30
C CYS A 22 -4.12 -7.97 -11.56
N VAL A 23 -3.31 -8.79 -10.89
CA VAL A 23 -3.77 -9.97 -10.13
C VAL A 23 -4.66 -9.61 -8.92
N LEU A 24 -4.71 -8.34 -8.53
CA LEU A 24 -5.51 -7.90 -7.39
C LEU A 24 -6.98 -7.66 -7.74
N CYS A 25 -7.25 -7.04 -8.88
CA CYS A 25 -8.60 -6.68 -9.35
C CYS A 25 -9.00 -7.34 -10.67
N ASN A 26 -8.11 -8.12 -11.29
CA ASN A 26 -8.31 -8.76 -12.58
C ASN A 26 -8.71 -7.77 -13.70
N SER A 27 -8.21 -6.54 -13.59
CA SER A 27 -8.55 -5.38 -14.43
C SER A 27 -7.34 -4.45 -14.49
N GLY A 28 -7.17 -3.71 -15.59
CA GLY A 28 -6.05 -2.77 -15.76
C GLY A 28 -4.69 -3.44 -15.90
N GLN A 29 -3.69 -2.68 -16.36
CA GLN A 29 -2.32 -3.16 -16.47
C GLN A 29 -1.66 -3.22 -15.08
N ASP A 30 -0.89 -4.27 -14.80
CA ASP A 30 -0.08 -4.45 -13.60
C ASP A 30 1.16 -3.54 -13.63
N ALA A 31 0.88 -2.24 -13.58
CA ALA A 31 1.80 -1.13 -13.50
C ALA A 31 1.83 -0.57 -12.07
N ARG A 32 2.90 0.17 -11.72
CA ARG A 32 3.07 0.74 -10.37
C ARG A 32 1.86 1.57 -9.94
N ASP A 33 1.44 2.49 -10.82
CA ASP A 33 0.40 3.47 -10.50
C ASP A 33 -0.95 2.79 -10.36
N HIS A 34 -1.25 1.84 -11.25
CA HIS A 34 -2.40 0.98 -11.11
C HIS A 34 -2.35 0.16 -9.82
N LEU A 35 -1.29 -0.62 -9.61
CA LEU A 35 -1.15 -1.53 -8.47
C LEU A 35 -1.38 -0.84 -7.13
N PHE A 36 -0.87 0.37 -6.92
CA PHE A 36 -0.91 1.02 -5.62
C PHE A 36 -2.03 2.08 -5.48
N PHE A 37 -2.56 2.65 -6.57
CA PHE A 37 -3.44 3.81 -6.49
C PHE A 37 -4.74 3.70 -7.30
N GLU A 38 -4.68 3.15 -8.52
CA GLU A 38 -5.87 3.09 -9.39
C GLU A 38 -6.60 1.74 -9.26
N CYS A 39 -5.93 0.70 -8.79
CA CYS A 39 -6.49 -0.61 -8.54
C CYS A 39 -7.58 -0.50 -7.47
N PRO A 40 -8.85 -0.87 -7.75
CA PRO A 40 -9.94 -0.76 -6.78
C PRO A 40 -9.68 -1.52 -5.48
N PHE A 41 -9.02 -2.68 -5.57
CA PHE A 41 -8.63 -3.49 -4.41
C PHE A 41 -7.65 -2.72 -3.51
N SER A 42 -6.59 -2.18 -4.09
CA SER A 42 -5.56 -1.42 -3.38
C SER A 42 -6.09 -0.10 -2.84
N PHE A 43 -6.86 0.63 -3.65
CA PHE A 43 -7.46 1.90 -3.25
C PHE A 43 -8.43 1.71 -2.07
N GLN A 44 -9.22 0.63 -2.05
CA GLN A 44 -10.10 0.34 -0.92
C GLN A 44 -9.31 0.19 0.40
N ILE A 45 -8.17 -0.51 0.37
CA ILE A 45 -7.30 -0.70 1.53
C ILE A 45 -6.72 0.66 1.96
N TRP A 46 -6.11 1.39 1.03
CA TRP A 46 -5.50 2.69 1.34
C TRP A 46 -6.52 3.70 1.86
N ASN A 47 -7.68 3.81 1.22
CA ASN A 47 -8.73 4.73 1.64
C ASN A 47 -9.21 4.46 3.07
N ARG A 48 -9.46 3.18 3.43
CA ARG A 48 -9.88 2.85 4.80
C ARG A 48 -8.78 3.13 5.83
N MET A 49 -7.52 2.88 5.51
CA MET A 49 -6.41 3.16 6.42
C MET A 49 -6.13 4.66 6.57
N ALA A 50 -6.23 5.42 5.47
CA ALA A 50 -6.09 6.87 5.47
C ALA A 50 -7.20 7.54 6.30
N LEU A 51 -8.46 7.10 6.14
CA LEU A 51 -9.60 7.62 6.91
C LEU A 51 -9.41 7.45 8.42
N ARG A 52 -8.84 6.32 8.86
CA ARG A 52 -8.50 6.10 10.27
C ARG A 52 -7.43 7.06 10.80
N CYS A 53 -6.64 7.65 9.92
CA CYS A 53 -5.68 8.71 10.25
C CYS A 53 -6.27 10.12 10.13
N GLY A 54 -7.58 10.25 9.85
CA GLY A 54 -8.23 11.54 9.57
C GLY A 54 -7.80 12.12 8.22
N HIS A 55 -7.47 11.28 7.24
CA HIS A 55 -6.91 11.66 5.96
C HIS A 55 -7.74 11.10 4.80
N HIS A 56 -7.86 11.87 3.71
CA HIS A 56 -8.56 11.44 2.50
C HIS A 56 -7.55 10.87 1.51
N ALA A 57 -7.79 9.66 1.02
CA ALA A 57 -6.95 9.05 -0.01
C ALA A 57 -7.16 9.71 -1.37
N ARG A 58 -6.09 9.76 -2.17
CA ARG A 58 -6.11 10.21 -3.57
C ARG A 58 -5.83 9.02 -4.49
N PRO A 59 -6.51 8.91 -5.65
CA PRO A 59 -6.39 7.76 -6.55
C PRO A 59 -5.14 7.82 -7.45
N ARG A 60 -4.21 8.76 -7.20
CA ARG A 60 -2.98 8.93 -7.97
C ARG A 60 -1.76 8.99 -7.06
N TRP A 61 -0.65 8.47 -7.58
CA TRP A 61 0.64 8.46 -6.89
C TRP A 61 1.10 9.87 -6.51
N GLU A 62 1.18 10.77 -7.50
CA GLU A 62 1.71 12.12 -7.31
C GLU A 62 0.86 12.91 -6.33
N GLU A 63 -0.47 12.84 -6.44
CA GLU A 63 -1.40 13.49 -5.52
C GLU A 63 -1.21 12.98 -4.09
N THR A 64 -1.09 11.65 -3.90
CA THR A 64 -0.87 11.07 -2.58
C THR A 64 0.48 11.48 -2.00
N VAL A 65 1.56 11.41 -2.79
CA VAL A 65 2.91 11.78 -2.33
C VAL A 65 2.97 13.25 -1.96
N ASN A 66 2.43 14.13 -2.79
CA ASN A 66 2.36 15.57 -2.52
C ASN A 66 1.57 15.83 -1.22
N GLN A 67 0.43 15.17 -1.03
CA GLN A 67 -0.38 15.30 0.18
C GLN A 67 0.38 14.86 1.44
N LEU A 68 1.14 13.76 1.36
CA LEU A 68 1.97 13.27 2.47
C LEU A 68 3.15 14.20 2.78
N GLN A 69 3.76 14.80 1.76
CA GLN A 69 4.88 15.74 1.91
C GLN A 69 4.43 17.07 2.53
N LEU A 70 3.29 17.58 2.08
CA LEU A 70 2.69 18.85 2.48
C LEU A 70 1.88 18.75 3.78
N PHE A 71 1.82 17.59 4.42
CA PHE A 71 1.03 17.38 5.63
C PHE A 71 1.51 18.30 6.79
N GLN A 72 0.61 19.18 7.24
CA GLN A 72 0.88 20.20 8.27
C GLN A 72 0.43 19.80 9.70
N GLY A 73 0.15 18.52 9.96
CA GLY A 73 -0.21 18.06 11.31
C GLY A 73 0.99 17.90 12.25
N SER A 74 0.71 17.51 13.50
CA SER A 74 1.76 17.28 14.51
C SER A 74 2.79 16.24 14.06
N ARG A 75 4.01 16.32 14.61
CA ARG A 75 5.10 15.37 14.31
C ARG A 75 4.66 13.91 14.50
N ASN A 76 3.87 13.63 15.53
CA ASN A 76 3.36 12.28 15.81
C ASN A 76 2.30 11.85 14.79
N LYS A 77 1.37 12.74 14.40
CA LYS A 77 0.39 12.45 13.34
C LYS A 77 1.08 12.19 12.00
N ARG A 78 2.11 12.98 11.66
CA ARG A 78 2.89 12.79 10.44
C ARG A 78 3.62 11.44 10.45
N LYS A 79 4.29 11.09 11.55
CA LYS A 79 4.95 9.77 11.71
C LYS A 79 3.95 8.62 11.57
N LEU A 80 2.80 8.72 12.23
CA LEU A 80 1.74 7.70 12.15
C LEU A 80 1.23 7.55 10.70
N LEU A 81 0.93 8.66 10.02
CA LEU A 81 0.45 8.64 8.64
C LEU A 81 1.46 8.00 7.69
N LEU A 82 2.75 8.35 7.82
CA LEU A 82 3.81 7.73 7.01
C LEU A 82 3.97 6.24 7.32
N LEU A 83 3.88 5.84 8.59
CA LEU A 83 3.92 4.44 8.99
C LEU A 83 2.75 3.64 8.38
N VAL A 84 1.54 4.18 8.48
CA VAL A 84 0.31 3.56 7.91
C VAL A 84 0.42 3.44 6.40
N TRP A 85 0.90 4.49 5.72
CA TRP A 85 1.11 4.49 4.27
C TRP A 85 2.15 3.42 3.86
N GLN A 86 3.31 3.39 4.52
CA GLN A 86 4.35 2.38 4.25
C GLN A 86 3.85 0.95 4.49
N ALA A 87 3.15 0.71 5.60
CA ALA A 87 2.57 -0.60 5.92
C ALA A 87 1.54 -1.03 4.88
N THR A 88 0.73 -0.10 4.39
CA THR A 88 -0.29 -0.34 3.35
C THR A 88 0.36 -0.74 2.03
N ILE A 89 1.33 0.04 1.55
CA ILE A 89 2.09 -0.27 0.32
C ILE A 89 2.75 -1.64 0.41
N TYR A 90 3.41 -1.94 1.54
CA TYR A 90 4.01 -3.24 1.76
C TYR A 90 3.00 -4.38 1.77
N SER A 91 1.84 -4.19 2.38
CA SER A 91 0.80 -5.22 2.48
C SER A 91 0.15 -5.53 1.13
N ILE A 92 -0.06 -4.51 0.30
CA ILE A 92 -0.53 -4.65 -1.09
C ILE A 92 0.51 -5.43 -1.91
N TRP A 93 1.78 -5.04 -1.83
CA TRP A 93 2.86 -5.73 -2.52
C TRP A 93 2.97 -7.21 -2.09
N LYS A 94 2.88 -7.46 -0.77
CA LYS A 94 2.89 -8.81 -0.22
C LYS A 94 1.71 -9.62 -0.74
N GLU A 95 0.50 -9.06 -0.75
CA GLU A 95 -0.68 -9.73 -1.27
C GLU A 95 -0.54 -10.08 -2.77
N ARG A 96 -0.07 -9.15 -3.59
CA ARG A 96 0.22 -9.41 -5.02
C ARG A 96 1.14 -10.62 -5.18
N ASN A 97 2.24 -10.65 -4.44
CA ASN A 97 3.21 -11.75 -4.53
C ASN A 97 2.65 -13.08 -4.01
N MET A 98 1.84 -13.06 -2.96
CA MET A 98 1.16 -14.27 -2.45
C MET A 98 0.23 -14.86 -3.51
N ARG A 99 -0.54 -14.02 -4.23
CA ARG A 99 -1.41 -14.49 -5.32
C ARG A 99 -0.61 -15.07 -6.47
N ILE A 100 0.48 -14.41 -6.88
CA ILE A 100 1.33 -14.86 -7.99
C ILE A 100 2.03 -16.19 -7.66
N HIS A 101 2.69 -16.28 -6.51
CA HIS A 101 3.61 -17.39 -6.21
C HIS A 101 3.00 -18.52 -5.39
N GLN A 102 1.93 -18.24 -4.65
CA GLN A 102 1.35 -19.20 -3.69
C GLN A 102 -0.14 -19.45 -3.92
N GLN A 103 -0.77 -18.74 -4.86
CA GLN A 103 -2.22 -18.84 -5.12
C GLN A 103 -3.06 -18.63 -3.85
N VAL A 104 -2.58 -17.77 -2.94
CA VAL A 104 -3.29 -17.40 -1.72
C VAL A 104 -3.94 -16.04 -1.93
N TYR A 105 -5.26 -16.00 -1.73
CA TYR A 105 -6.10 -14.83 -1.98
C TYR A 105 -6.75 -14.38 -0.68
N ARG A 106 -6.42 -13.18 -0.21
CA ARG A 106 -7.07 -12.56 0.96
C ARG A 106 -8.02 -11.46 0.50
N SER A 107 -9.15 -11.36 1.21
CA SER A 107 -10.06 -10.23 1.07
C SER A 107 -9.43 -8.94 1.60
N THR A 108 -9.97 -7.80 1.18
CA THR A 108 -9.54 -6.50 1.70
C THR A 108 -9.77 -6.40 3.22
N ASP A 109 -10.85 -6.97 3.75
CA ASP A 109 -11.13 -7.00 5.20
C ASP A 109 -10.10 -7.79 6.01
N ALA A 110 -9.63 -8.93 5.46
CA ALA A 110 -8.57 -9.72 6.10
C ALA A 110 -7.25 -8.93 6.14
N ILE A 111 -6.90 -8.23 5.06
CA ILE A 111 -5.70 -7.40 5.00
C ILE A 111 -5.80 -6.21 5.96
N LEU A 112 -6.96 -5.55 6.04
CA LEU A 112 -7.20 -4.43 6.96
C LEU A 112 -7.05 -4.87 8.41
N THR A 113 -7.59 -6.03 8.78
CA THR A 113 -7.44 -6.59 10.14
C THR A 113 -5.98 -6.85 10.48
N LEU A 114 -5.19 -7.37 9.53
CA LEU A 114 -3.76 -7.59 9.72
C LEU A 114 -2.98 -6.28 9.85
N LEU A 115 -3.31 -5.28 9.01
CA LEU A 115 -2.71 -3.95 9.07
C LEU A 115 -2.98 -3.27 10.42
N ASP A 116 -4.20 -3.35 10.93
CA ASP A 116 -4.57 -2.78 12.22
C ASP A 116 -3.74 -3.36 13.36
N ARG A 117 -3.61 -4.69 13.40
CA ARG A 117 -2.80 -5.38 14.40
C ARG A 117 -1.33 -4.96 14.28
N LEU A 118 -0.79 -4.93 13.06
CA LEU A 118 0.59 -4.54 12.80
C LEU A 118 0.88 -3.12 13.28
N ILE A 119 0.00 -2.17 12.96
CA ILE A 119 0.18 -0.75 13.31
C ILE A 119 0.06 -0.56 14.83
N ARG A 120 -0.91 -1.19 15.49
CA ARG A 120 -1.05 -1.14 16.95
C ARG A 120 0.19 -1.68 17.66
N ASN A 121 0.66 -2.86 17.24
CA ASN A 121 1.86 -3.47 17.81
C ASN A 121 3.09 -2.58 17.61
N LYS A 122 3.20 -1.93 16.45
CA LYS A 122 4.31 -1.01 16.17
C LYS A 122 4.25 0.25 17.02
N ILE A 123 3.07 0.83 17.23
CA ILE A 123 2.88 1.99 18.10
C ILE A 123 3.23 1.63 19.55
N GLN A 124 2.79 0.47 20.04
CA GLN A 124 3.10 0.02 21.40
C GLN A 124 4.61 -0.18 21.60
N SER A 125 5.26 -0.88 20.68
CA SER A 125 6.72 -1.08 20.72
C SER A 125 7.50 0.24 20.68
N LEU A 126 7.02 1.25 19.93
CA LEU A 126 7.64 2.58 19.91
C LEU A 126 7.45 3.33 21.24
N GLY A 127 6.29 3.17 21.89
CA GLY A 127 6.01 3.72 23.21
C GLY A 127 6.85 3.11 24.32
N GLU A 128 7.17 1.81 24.23
CA GLU A 128 8.06 1.11 25.16
C GLU A 128 9.54 1.52 24.99
N SER A 129 9.94 1.96 23.79
CA SER A 129 11.33 2.33 23.46
C SER A 129 11.74 3.77 23.76
N LEU A 130 10.81 4.63 24.22
CA LEU A 130 11.08 6.03 24.55
C LEU A 130 11.12 6.19 26.07
N PRO A 131 12.24 6.65 26.67
CA PRO A 131 12.24 7.02 28.08
C PRO A 131 11.24 8.15 28.30
N ARG A 132 10.41 8.01 29.35
CA ARG A 132 9.41 9.01 29.76
C ARG A 132 10.06 10.29 30.24
#